data_AF-A0A161RY98-F1
#
_entry.id   AF-A0A161RY98-F1
#
_cell.length_a   1.000
_cell.length_b   1.000
_cell.length_c   1.000
_cell.angle_alpha   90.00
_cell.angle_beta   90.00
_cell.angle_gamma   90.00
#
_symmetry.space_group_name_H-M   'P 1'
#
loop_
_entity.id
_entity.type
_entity.pdbx_description
1 polymer ?
#
loop_
_entity_poly.entity_id
_entity_poly.type
_entity_poly.pdbx_seq_one_letter_code
_entity_poly.pdbx_strand_id
1 'polypeptide(L)'
;MSLRKYVIRPFETIQEKTLLVIGILFILISSPFAFLTNSRFDGVIDMHTGSNVLWYQPLIDNIVNTICLTVLLYLLSLLLPTKARIIDILNVALISRIPLYFTLFTNIGGINQETGEYLLANISDPTALANLPILNLIILGLGAILSLIALVLMGVLIYQGYKTATNSKKLSHNILLVPAVLIAEVISKYLTYQY
;
A
#
# COMPACT_ATOMS: atom_id res chain seq x y z
N MET A 1 -14.28 25.59 5.04
CA MET A 1 -14.16 24.16 5.47
C MET A 1 -12.66 23.82 5.49
N SER A 2 -12.10 23.31 6.59
CA SER A 2 -10.63 23.19 6.74
C SER A 2 -10.04 21.99 5.99
N LEU A 3 -8.81 22.14 5.47
CA LEU A 3 -8.06 21.09 4.74
C LEU A 3 -8.00 19.75 5.49
N ARG A 4 -7.98 19.81 6.82
CA ARG A 4 -7.87 18.64 7.70
C ARG A 4 -8.95 17.58 7.44
N LYS A 5 -10.17 17.99 7.09
CA LYS A 5 -11.29 17.04 6.92
C LYS A 5 -11.11 16.16 5.67
N TYR A 6 -10.51 16.70 4.61
CA TYR A 6 -10.27 16.01 3.35
C TYR A 6 -9.22 14.90 3.46
N VAL A 7 -8.22 15.10 4.32
CA VAL A 7 -7.15 14.11 4.55
C VAL A 7 -7.59 13.04 5.54
N ILE A 8 -8.28 13.42 6.63
CA ILE A 8 -8.62 12.48 7.70
C ILE A 8 -9.84 11.63 7.33
N ARG A 9 -10.80 12.18 6.57
CA ARG A 9 -12.06 11.52 6.21
C ARG A 9 -12.42 11.73 4.73
N PRO A 10 -11.59 11.26 3.79
CA PRO A 10 -11.78 11.50 2.37
C PRO A 10 -13.12 10.94 1.87
N PHE A 11 -13.53 9.77 2.36
CA PHE A 11 -14.75 9.09 1.95
C PHE A 11 -16.06 9.79 2.38
N GLU A 12 -16.02 10.61 3.42
CA GLU A 12 -17.20 11.39 3.88
C GLU A 12 -17.28 12.76 3.19
N THR A 13 -16.21 13.23 2.54
CA THR A 13 -16.05 14.64 2.14
C THR A 13 -15.86 14.83 0.65
N ILE A 14 -15.26 13.88 -0.04
CA ILE A 14 -14.93 13.95 -1.46
C ILE A 14 -15.94 13.13 -2.24
N GLN A 15 -16.36 13.63 -3.40
CA GLN A 15 -17.27 12.91 -4.28
C GLN A 15 -16.63 11.63 -4.83
N GLU A 16 -17.43 10.58 -4.99
CA GLU A 16 -17.02 9.25 -5.48
C GLU A 16 -16.19 9.33 -6.77
N LYS A 17 -16.63 10.11 -7.77
CA LYS A 17 -15.92 10.28 -9.04
C LYS A 17 -14.54 10.92 -8.86
N THR A 18 -14.43 11.85 -7.93
CA THR A 18 -13.15 12.52 -7.61
C THR A 18 -12.20 11.56 -6.90
N LEU A 19 -12.70 10.74 -5.97
CA LEU A 19 -11.90 9.67 -5.34
C LEU A 19 -11.37 8.68 -6.37
N LEU A 20 -12.21 8.28 -7.33
CA LEU A 20 -11.82 7.37 -8.40
C LEU A 20 -10.66 7.95 -9.24
N VAL A 21 -10.80 9.21 -9.68
CA VAL A 21 -9.77 9.90 -10.45
C VAL A 21 -8.47 10.04 -9.64
N ILE A 22 -8.55 10.47 -8.38
CA ILE A 22 -7.38 10.59 -7.51
C ILE A 22 -6.66 9.23 -7.39
N GLY A 23 -7.41 8.17 -7.09
CA GLY A 23 -6.88 6.82 -6.96
C GLY A 23 -6.14 6.33 -8.20
N ILE A 24 -6.78 6.49 -9.37
CA ILE A 24 -6.19 6.11 -10.66
C ILE A 24 -4.93 6.93 -10.95
N LEU A 25 -4.95 8.25 -10.72
CA LEU A 25 -3.77 9.10 -10.90
C LEU A 25 -2.60 8.66 -10.03
N PHE A 26 -2.86 8.27 -8.77
CA PHE A 26 -1.81 7.76 -7.89
C PHE A 26 -1.22 6.43 -8.39
N ILE A 27 -2.02 5.52 -8.95
CA ILE A 27 -1.48 4.31 -9.61
C ILE A 27 -0.59 4.71 -10.80
N LEU A 28 -1.08 5.60 -11.67
CA LEU A 28 -0.35 6.02 -12.88
C LEU A 28 0.94 6.78 -12.58
N ILE A 29 1.00 7.54 -11.48
CA ILE A 29 2.20 8.29 -11.08
C ILE A 29 3.16 7.40 -10.29
N SER A 30 2.65 6.58 -9.37
CA SER A 30 3.49 5.73 -8.53
C SER A 30 4.14 4.60 -9.31
N SER A 31 3.51 4.07 -10.37
CA SER A 31 4.04 2.90 -11.08
C SER A 31 5.34 3.22 -11.86
N PRO A 32 5.44 4.31 -12.65
CA PRO A 32 6.72 4.72 -13.23
C PRO A 32 7.75 5.08 -12.16
N PHE A 33 7.33 5.71 -11.06
CA PHE A 33 8.26 6.06 -9.98
C PHE A 33 8.83 4.83 -9.28
N ALA A 34 8.01 3.79 -9.08
CA ALA A 34 8.44 2.51 -8.54
C ALA A 34 9.45 1.80 -9.45
N PHE A 35 9.25 1.86 -10.78
CA PHE A 35 10.26 1.38 -11.74
C PHE A 35 11.59 2.14 -11.57
N LEU A 36 11.54 3.48 -11.47
CA LEU A 36 12.75 4.30 -11.28
C LEU A 36 13.47 4.02 -9.95
N THR A 37 12.77 3.53 -8.92
CA THR A 37 13.34 3.18 -7.62
C THR A 37 13.54 1.67 -7.44
N ASN A 38 13.50 0.86 -8.51
CA ASN A 38 13.65 -0.60 -8.44
C ASN A 38 12.73 -1.24 -7.38
N SER A 39 11.49 -0.76 -7.30
CA SER A 39 10.51 -1.16 -6.30
C SER A 39 9.29 -1.80 -6.95
N ARG A 40 8.70 -2.78 -6.27
CA ARG A 40 7.44 -3.42 -6.63
C ARG A 40 6.49 -3.37 -5.44
N PHE A 41 5.20 -3.24 -5.73
CA PHE A 41 4.14 -3.47 -4.76
C PHE A 41 3.59 -4.87 -5.01
N ASP A 42 4.40 -5.89 -4.83
CA ASP A 42 4.02 -7.27 -5.14
C ASP A 42 2.99 -7.86 -4.15
N GLY A 43 2.73 -7.18 -3.02
CA GLY A 43 1.59 -7.41 -2.13
C GLY A 43 0.66 -6.19 -2.01
N VAL A 44 -0.53 -6.42 -1.45
CA VAL A 44 -1.51 -5.37 -1.11
C VAL A 44 -0.96 -4.42 -0.06
N ILE A 45 -0.21 -4.92 0.92
CA ILE A 45 0.20 -4.17 2.13
C ILE A 45 1.66 -3.76 2.16
N ASP A 46 2.48 -4.21 1.21
CA ASP A 46 3.92 -3.99 1.24
C ASP A 46 4.51 -3.54 -0.10
N MET A 47 5.78 -3.16 0.00
CA MET A 47 6.64 -2.77 -1.09
C MET A 47 7.95 -3.51 -0.89
N HIS A 48 8.44 -4.14 -1.94
CA HIS A 48 9.75 -4.76 -1.97
C HIS A 48 10.64 -4.04 -2.98
N THR A 49 11.91 -3.94 -2.64
CA THR A 49 12.97 -3.52 -3.57
C THR A 49 13.59 -4.77 -4.19
N GLY A 50 13.88 -4.74 -5.48
CA GLY A 50 14.49 -5.86 -6.18
C GLY A 50 15.31 -5.40 -7.37
N SER A 51 16.30 -6.20 -7.77
CA SER A 51 17.06 -5.93 -8.98
C SER A 51 16.25 -6.30 -10.22
N ASN A 52 16.39 -5.50 -11.29
CA ASN A 52 15.78 -5.75 -12.61
C ASN A 52 14.25 -5.67 -12.68
N VAL A 53 13.63 -4.73 -11.95
CA VAL A 53 12.20 -4.44 -12.11
C VAL A 53 11.92 -3.99 -13.55
N LEU A 54 10.97 -4.65 -14.22
CA LEU A 54 10.54 -4.30 -15.57
C LEU A 54 9.56 -3.12 -15.53
N TRP A 55 9.58 -2.26 -16.54
CA TRP A 55 8.80 -1.00 -16.55
C TRP A 55 7.28 -1.19 -16.37
N TYR A 56 6.74 -2.34 -16.78
CA TYR A 56 5.32 -2.64 -16.68
C TYR A 56 4.94 -3.32 -15.35
N GLN A 57 5.89 -3.97 -14.66
CA GLN A 57 5.62 -4.78 -13.46
C GLN A 57 4.91 -3.97 -12.37
N PRO A 58 5.39 -2.78 -11.97
CA PRO A 58 4.73 -2.01 -10.91
C PRO A 58 3.29 -1.58 -11.25
N LEU A 59 2.98 -1.36 -12.54
CA LEU A 59 1.64 -1.01 -12.98
C LEU A 59 0.70 -2.21 -12.84
N ILE A 60 1.14 -3.39 -13.30
CA ILE A 60 0.35 -4.63 -13.17
C ILE A 60 0.17 -4.96 -11.68
N ASP A 61 1.22 -4.89 -10.89
CA ASP A 61 1.20 -5.09 -9.44
C ASP A 61 0.13 -4.23 -8.77
N ASN A 62 0.11 -2.93 -9.09
CA ASN A 62 -0.87 -2.01 -8.53
C ASN A 62 -2.31 -2.33 -8.94
N ILE A 63 -2.53 -2.72 -10.21
CA ILE A 63 -3.84 -3.13 -10.71
C ILE A 63 -4.29 -4.41 -9.99
N VAL A 64 -3.43 -5.42 -9.91
CA VAL A 64 -3.71 -6.70 -9.25
C VAL A 64 -4.07 -6.47 -7.78
N ASN A 65 -3.26 -5.73 -7.03
CA ASN A 65 -3.52 -5.41 -5.64
C ASN A 65 -4.85 -4.68 -5.43
N THR A 66 -5.14 -3.68 -6.27
CA THR A 66 -6.41 -2.95 -6.19
C THR A 66 -7.60 -3.85 -6.50
N ILE A 67 -7.51 -4.73 -7.49
CA ILE A 67 -8.57 -5.70 -7.81
C ILE A 67 -8.76 -6.69 -6.67
N CYS A 68 -7.69 -7.33 -6.18
CA CYS A 68 -7.74 -8.28 -5.07
C CYS A 68 -8.38 -7.64 -3.83
N LEU A 69 -7.91 -6.46 -3.42
CA LEU A 69 -8.47 -5.75 -2.28
C LEU A 69 -9.94 -5.37 -2.50
N THR A 70 -10.29 -4.89 -3.70
CA THR A 70 -11.69 -4.55 -4.03
C THR A 70 -12.60 -5.77 -3.95
N VAL A 71 -12.19 -6.90 -4.53
CA VAL A 71 -12.98 -8.15 -4.56
C VAL A 71 -13.19 -8.66 -3.13
N LEU A 72 -12.13 -8.76 -2.33
CA LEU A 72 -12.24 -9.30 -0.97
C LEU A 72 -13.09 -8.40 -0.06
N LEU A 73 -12.93 -7.08 -0.15
CA LEU A 73 -13.79 -6.15 0.59
C LEU A 73 -15.24 -6.22 0.10
N TYR A 74 -15.46 -6.33 -1.21
CA TYR A 74 -16.82 -6.43 -1.75
C TYR A 74 -17.51 -7.73 -1.31
N LEU A 75 -16.82 -8.87 -1.36
CA LEU A 75 -17.33 -10.14 -0.86
C LEU A 75 -17.68 -10.07 0.63
N LEU A 76 -16.84 -9.42 1.44
CA LEU A 76 -17.15 -9.18 2.84
C LEU A 76 -18.43 -8.35 3.02
N SER A 77 -18.69 -7.39 2.12
CA SER A 77 -19.89 -6.55 2.18
C SER A 77 -21.17 -7.33 1.88
N LEU A 78 -21.09 -8.40 1.08
CA LEU A 78 -22.24 -9.26 0.78
C LEU A 78 -22.73 -10.05 2.00
N LEU A 79 -21.88 -10.21 3.03
CA LEU A 79 -22.27 -10.84 4.30
C LEU A 79 -23.09 -9.89 5.20
N LEU A 80 -23.23 -8.62 4.79
CA LEU A 80 -23.90 -7.58 5.55
C LEU A 80 -25.21 -7.18 4.86
N PRO A 81 -26.24 -6.77 5.61
CA PRO A 81 -27.46 -6.20 5.04
C PRO A 81 -27.20 -4.76 4.57
N THR A 82 -26.39 -4.62 3.52
CA THR A 82 -25.93 -3.34 2.96
C THR A 82 -26.28 -3.21 1.48
N LYS A 83 -26.22 -1.97 0.98
CA LYS A 83 -26.36 -1.62 -0.45
C LYS A 83 -25.03 -1.07 -0.99
N ALA A 84 -23.91 -1.55 -0.47
CA ALA A 84 -22.59 -1.13 -0.89
C ALA A 84 -22.43 -1.36 -2.41
N ARG A 85 -22.08 -0.30 -3.13
CA ARG A 85 -21.82 -0.40 -4.57
C ARG A 85 -20.36 -0.78 -4.76
N ILE A 86 -20.08 -1.60 -5.77
CA ILE A 86 -18.70 -2.01 -6.07
C ILE A 86 -17.78 -0.81 -6.29
N ILE A 87 -18.29 0.27 -6.88
CA ILE A 87 -17.52 1.51 -7.10
C ILE A 87 -17.13 2.21 -5.80
N ASP A 88 -17.97 2.14 -4.75
CA ASP A 88 -17.64 2.69 -3.43
C ASP A 88 -16.48 1.89 -2.81
N ILE A 89 -16.52 0.55 -2.93
CA ILE A 89 -15.47 -0.34 -2.44
C ILE A 89 -14.17 -0.21 -3.24
N LEU A 90 -14.26 -0.05 -4.57
CA LEU A 90 -13.10 0.22 -5.42
C LEU A 90 -12.39 1.51 -4.99
N ASN A 91 -13.14 2.55 -4.66
CA ASN A 91 -12.58 3.78 -4.10
C ASN A 91 -11.87 3.54 -2.76
N VAL A 92 -12.40 2.65 -1.89
CA VAL A 92 -11.69 2.26 -0.66
C VAL A 92 -10.34 1.63 -0.99
N ALA A 93 -10.30 0.67 -1.91
CA ALA A 93 -9.07 -0.01 -2.30
C ALA A 93 -8.04 0.94 -2.94
N LEU A 94 -8.49 1.83 -3.82
CA LEU A 94 -7.63 2.82 -4.48
C LEU A 94 -7.02 3.83 -3.50
N ILE A 95 -7.87 4.46 -2.68
CA ILE A 95 -7.45 5.57 -1.82
C ILE A 95 -6.65 5.07 -0.62
N SER A 96 -7.00 3.91 -0.07
CA SER A 96 -6.30 3.36 1.10
C SER A 96 -4.85 2.96 0.83
N ARG A 97 -4.48 2.67 -0.42
CA ARG A 97 -3.11 2.34 -0.81
C ARG A 97 -2.21 3.57 -1.02
N ILE A 98 -2.78 4.77 -1.15
CA ILE A 98 -2.01 6.00 -1.37
C ILE A 98 -0.86 6.21 -0.36
N PRO A 99 -1.05 5.99 0.95
CA PRO A 99 0.05 6.09 1.92
C PRO A 99 1.25 5.19 1.59
N LEU A 100 1.03 3.98 1.06
CA LEU A 100 2.11 3.07 0.69
C LEU A 100 2.94 3.63 -0.47
N TYR A 101 2.37 4.39 -1.39
CA TYR A 101 3.14 4.96 -2.50
C TYR A 101 4.24 5.95 -2.05
N PHE A 102 4.14 6.48 -0.82
CA PHE A 102 5.20 7.31 -0.25
C PHE A 102 6.42 6.50 0.20
N THR A 103 6.35 5.18 0.33
CA THR A 103 7.53 4.36 0.67
C THR A 103 8.55 4.31 -0.47
N LEU A 104 8.15 4.65 -1.70
CA LEU A 104 9.05 4.76 -2.86
C LEU A 104 10.19 5.76 -2.65
N PHE A 105 9.93 6.83 -1.91
CA PHE A 105 10.94 7.85 -1.59
C PHE A 105 12.11 7.28 -0.77
N THR A 106 11.91 6.13 -0.12
CA THR A 106 12.93 5.52 0.74
C THR A 106 14.03 4.82 -0.06
N ASN A 107 13.77 4.44 -1.32
CA ASN A 107 14.76 3.78 -2.19
C ASN A 107 15.22 4.64 -3.37
N ILE A 108 15.14 5.97 -3.26
CA ILE A 108 15.73 6.86 -4.27
C ILE A 108 17.23 6.58 -4.37
N GLY A 109 17.70 6.35 -5.59
CA GLY A 109 19.12 6.04 -5.84
C GLY A 109 19.56 4.66 -5.32
N GLY A 110 18.63 3.76 -4.97
CA GLY A 110 18.96 2.39 -4.54
C GLY A 110 19.47 2.26 -3.11
N ILE A 111 19.52 3.34 -2.33
CA ILE A 111 20.19 3.38 -1.02
C ILE A 111 19.68 2.29 -0.07
N ASN A 112 18.36 2.13 0.07
CA ASN A 112 17.79 1.15 1.00
C ASN A 112 18.05 -0.28 0.55
N GLN A 113 17.94 -0.55 -0.76
CA GLN A 113 18.25 -1.85 -1.33
C GLN A 113 19.71 -2.22 -1.09
N GLU A 114 20.64 -1.37 -1.52
CA GLU A 114 22.09 -1.62 -1.40
C GLU A 114 22.53 -1.76 0.06
N THR A 115 21.98 -0.92 0.94
CA THR A 115 22.29 -0.98 2.38
C THR A 115 21.73 -2.26 2.99
N GLY A 116 20.51 -2.66 2.65
CA GLY A 116 19.90 -3.90 3.13
C GLY A 116 20.68 -5.13 2.66
N GLU A 117 21.02 -5.20 1.38
CA GLU A 117 21.83 -6.28 0.80
C GLU A 117 23.22 -6.36 1.45
N TYR A 118 23.89 -5.23 1.66
CA TYR A 118 25.19 -5.18 2.34
C TYR A 118 25.10 -5.66 3.79
N LEU A 119 24.09 -5.22 4.54
CA LEU A 119 23.88 -5.65 5.93
C LEU A 119 23.66 -7.16 6.02
N LEU A 120 22.85 -7.73 5.13
CA LEU A 120 22.59 -9.17 5.10
C LEU A 120 23.85 -9.97 4.75
N ALA A 121 24.61 -9.51 3.76
CA ALA A 121 25.85 -10.18 3.33
C ALA A 121 26.96 -10.15 4.40
N ASN A 122 26.98 -9.12 5.25
CA ASN A 122 28.04 -8.88 6.23
C ASN A 122 27.59 -9.01 7.70
N ILE A 123 26.44 -9.63 7.97
CA ILE A 123 25.86 -9.70 9.32
C ILE A 123 26.77 -10.37 10.36
N SER A 124 27.71 -11.21 9.91
CA SER A 124 28.70 -11.90 10.75
C SER A 124 30.07 -11.22 10.80
N ASP A 125 30.27 -10.09 10.12
CA ASP A 125 31.52 -9.33 10.10
C ASP A 125 31.32 -7.94 10.75
N PRO A 126 31.61 -7.79 12.05
CA PRO A 126 31.49 -6.52 12.75
C PRO A 126 32.32 -5.38 12.14
N THR A 127 33.43 -5.70 11.47
CA THR A 127 34.31 -4.68 10.88
C THR A 127 33.73 -4.12 9.59
N ALA A 128 33.15 -4.97 8.74
CA ALA A 128 32.41 -4.54 7.56
C ALA A 128 31.19 -3.68 7.93
N LEU A 129 30.44 -4.07 8.97
CA LEU A 129 29.29 -3.29 9.46
C LEU A 129 29.70 -1.91 9.99
N ALA A 130 30.85 -1.79 10.65
CA ALA A 130 31.35 -0.51 11.17
C ALA A 130 31.75 0.47 10.05
N ASN A 131 32.02 -0.02 8.83
CA ASN A 131 32.40 0.80 7.68
C ASN A 131 31.20 1.34 6.90
N LEU A 132 29.96 0.94 7.24
CA LEU A 132 28.77 1.47 6.58
C LEU A 132 28.59 2.96 6.89
N PRO A 133 28.28 3.80 5.88
CA PRO A 133 27.96 5.20 6.11
C PRO A 133 26.76 5.32 7.05
N ILE A 134 26.91 6.08 8.15
CA ILE A 134 25.83 6.25 9.13
C ILE A 134 24.56 6.85 8.52
N LEU A 135 24.71 7.67 7.49
CA LEU A 135 23.58 8.24 6.74
C LEU A 135 22.72 7.16 6.09
N ASN A 136 23.33 6.08 5.57
CA ASN A 136 22.59 4.96 4.98
C ASN A 136 21.73 4.25 6.03
N LEU A 137 22.27 4.03 7.23
CA LEU A 137 21.54 3.43 8.34
C LEU A 137 20.38 4.32 8.82
N ILE A 138 20.58 5.65 8.83
CA ILE A 138 19.52 6.62 9.14
C ILE A 138 18.41 6.55 8.09
N ILE A 139 18.75 6.53 6.80
CA ILE A 139 17.77 6.46 5.70
C ILE A 139 16.99 5.15 5.76
N LEU A 140 17.67 4.02 6.01
CA LEU A 140 17.03 2.71 6.19
C LEU A 140 16.05 2.71 7.37
N GLY A 141 16.48 3.24 8.52
CA GLY A 141 15.64 3.35 9.71
C GLY A 141 14.42 4.26 9.51
N LEU A 142 14.60 5.42 8.87
CA LEU A 142 13.50 6.31 8.51
C LEU A 142 12.54 5.65 7.52
N GLY A 143 13.06 4.86 6.57
CA GLY A 143 12.26 4.10 5.62
C GLY A 143 11.37 3.05 6.28
N ALA A 144 11.90 2.34 7.29
CA ALA A 144 11.13 1.40 8.09
C ALA A 144 10.00 2.09 8.87
N ILE A 145 10.30 3.24 9.50
CA ILE A 145 9.29 4.04 10.22
C ILE A 145 8.21 4.54 9.27
N LEU A 146 8.60 5.08 8.10
CA LEU A 146 7.65 5.55 7.09
C LEU A 146 6.74 4.42 6.61
N SER A 147 7.29 3.23 6.35
CA SER A 147 6.52 2.05 5.93
C SER A 147 5.50 1.63 6.99
N LEU A 148 5.89 1.65 8.28
CA LEU A 148 4.96 1.35 9.38
C LEU A 148 3.84 2.40 9.49
N ILE A 149 4.16 3.69 9.38
CA ILE A 149 3.16 4.77 9.37
C ILE A 149 2.20 4.60 8.19
N ALA A 150 2.73 4.31 6.99
CA ALA A 150 1.93 4.11 5.79
C ALA A 150 0.95 2.93 5.95
N LEU A 151 1.40 1.81 6.52
CA LEU A 151 0.57 0.65 6.81
C LEU A 151 -0.56 0.97 7.80
N VAL A 152 -0.26 1.71 8.88
CA VAL A 152 -1.28 2.14 9.84
C VAL A 152 -2.30 3.07 9.18
N LEU A 153 -1.85 4.03 8.37
CA LEU A 153 -2.74 4.94 7.64
C LEU A 153 -3.62 4.20 6.63
N MET A 154 -3.07 3.21 5.92
CA MET A 154 -3.84 2.34 5.04
C MET A 154 -4.94 1.63 5.81
N GLY A 155 -4.64 1.00 6.95
CA GLY A 155 -5.65 0.33 7.78
C GLY A 155 -6.75 1.27 8.27
N VAL A 156 -6.38 2.49 8.69
CA VAL A 156 -7.34 3.53 9.07
C VAL A 156 -8.24 3.92 7.90
N LEU A 157 -7.68 4.09 6.70
CA LEU A 157 -8.45 4.45 5.50
C LEU A 157 -9.37 3.31 5.03
N ILE A 158 -8.92 2.05 5.11
CA ILE A 158 -9.77 0.88 4.83
C ILE A 158 -10.95 0.86 5.79
N TYR A 159 -10.70 0.98 7.09
CA TYR A 159 -11.76 0.99 8.10
C TYR A 159 -12.78 2.10 7.85
N GLN A 160 -12.31 3.33 7.62
CA GLN A 160 -13.19 4.47 7.38
C GLN A 160 -13.98 4.33 6.08
N GLY A 161 -13.29 4.01 4.98
CA GLY A 161 -13.91 3.88 3.67
C GLY A 161 -14.93 2.75 3.62
N TYR A 162 -14.58 1.59 4.18
CA TYR A 162 -15.48 0.44 4.23
C TYR A 162 -16.71 0.72 5.08
N LYS A 163 -16.55 1.35 6.25
CA LYS A 163 -17.67 1.75 7.11
C LYS A 163 -18.62 2.71 6.37
N THR A 164 -18.06 3.69 5.65
CA THR A 164 -18.85 4.65 4.85
C THR A 164 -19.58 3.94 3.69
N ALA A 165 -18.91 3.08 2.95
CA ALA A 165 -19.49 2.37 1.81
C ALA A 165 -20.58 1.37 2.22
N THR A 166 -20.43 0.72 3.38
CA THR A 166 -21.37 -0.32 3.84
C THR A 166 -22.41 0.16 4.84
N ASN A 167 -22.26 1.38 5.38
CA ASN A 167 -23.05 1.89 6.52
C ASN A 167 -23.02 0.92 7.72
N SER A 168 -21.89 0.24 7.94
CA SER A 168 -21.76 -0.74 9.02
C SER A 168 -21.76 -0.02 10.39
N LYS A 169 -22.64 -0.46 11.28
CA LYS A 169 -22.75 0.08 12.65
C LYS A 169 -22.09 -0.80 13.71
N LYS A 170 -21.93 -2.10 13.44
CA LYS A 170 -21.38 -3.08 14.38
C LYS A 170 -19.86 -3.19 14.25
N LEU A 171 -19.16 -3.12 15.38
CA LEU A 171 -17.71 -3.29 15.44
C LEU A 171 -17.27 -4.67 14.94
N SER A 172 -18.07 -5.72 15.17
CA SER A 172 -17.78 -7.09 14.73
C SER A 172 -17.61 -7.22 13.22
N HIS A 173 -18.35 -6.42 12.42
CA HIS A 173 -18.22 -6.43 10.96
C HIS A 173 -16.89 -5.83 10.50
N ASN A 174 -16.33 -4.92 11.30
CA ASN A 174 -15.09 -4.22 10.97
C ASN A 174 -13.84 -5.02 11.39
N ILE A 175 -13.97 -5.93 12.36
CA ILE A 175 -12.88 -6.87 12.72
C ILE A 175 -12.56 -7.81 11.55
N LEU A 176 -13.57 -8.19 10.76
CA LEU A 176 -13.40 -9.05 9.57
C LEU A 176 -12.62 -8.37 8.43
N LEU A 177 -12.33 -7.06 8.52
CA LEU A 177 -11.46 -6.39 7.55
C LEU A 177 -10.03 -6.91 7.61
N VAL A 178 -9.53 -7.26 8.79
CA VAL A 178 -8.16 -7.77 8.97
C VAL A 178 -7.95 -9.05 8.15
N PRO A 179 -8.73 -10.14 8.34
CA PRO A 179 -8.56 -11.33 7.51
C PRO A 179 -8.84 -11.08 6.03
N ALA A 180 -9.77 -10.19 5.66
CA ALA A 180 -10.02 -9.86 4.25
C ALA A 180 -8.79 -9.22 3.58
N VAL A 181 -8.11 -8.30 4.26
CA VAL A 181 -6.87 -7.67 3.77
C VAL A 181 -5.72 -8.68 3.70
N LEU A 182 -5.56 -9.54 4.71
CA LEU A 182 -4.52 -10.58 4.71
C LEU A 182 -4.73 -11.63 3.61
N ILE A 183 -5.97 -11.99 3.30
CA ILE A 183 -6.26 -12.89 2.18
C ILE A 183 -5.98 -12.18 0.85
N ALA A 184 -6.36 -10.92 0.71
CA ALA A 184 -6.06 -10.13 -0.49
C ALA A 184 -4.55 -10.02 -0.73
N GLU A 185 -3.77 -9.84 0.33
CA GLU A 185 -2.31 -9.83 0.34
C GLU A 185 -1.72 -11.16 -0.19
N VAL A 186 -2.17 -12.30 0.34
CA VAL A 186 -1.67 -13.61 -0.10
C VAL A 186 -2.01 -13.88 -1.56
N ILE A 187 -3.24 -13.57 -1.97
CA ILE A 187 -3.70 -13.78 -3.35
C ILE A 187 -2.92 -12.87 -4.30
N SER A 188 -2.73 -11.60 -3.97
CA SER A 188 -2.03 -10.68 -4.86
C SER A 188 -0.57 -11.09 -5.01
N LYS A 189 0.13 -11.42 -3.92
CA LYS A 189 1.50 -11.96 -3.98
C LYS A 189 1.64 -13.18 -4.85
N TYR A 190 0.70 -14.11 -4.74
CA TYR A 190 0.73 -15.30 -5.59
C TYR A 190 0.59 -14.96 -7.08
N LEU A 191 -0.23 -13.96 -7.42
CA LEU A 191 -0.45 -13.52 -8.80
C LEU A 191 0.74 -12.72 -9.35
N THR A 192 1.32 -11.83 -8.54
CA THR A 192 2.46 -10.98 -8.91
C THR A 192 3.78 -11.75 -9.02
N TYR A 193 3.90 -12.88 -8.30
CA TYR A 193 5.05 -13.78 -8.39
C TYR A 193 5.20 -14.46 -9.76
N GLN A 194 4.12 -14.56 -10.55
CA GLN A 194 4.14 -15.28 -11.82
C GLN A 194 4.86 -14.53 -12.94
N TYR A 195 5.27 -13.27 -12.73
CA TYR A 195 5.86 -12.41 -13.76
C TYR A 195 6.88 -11.39 -13.24
#